data_AF-A0A8S9FS83-F1
#
_entry.id   AF-A0A8S9FS83-F1
#
_cell.length_a   1.000
_cell.length_b   1.000
_cell.length_c   1.000
_cell.angle_alpha   90.00
_cell.angle_beta   90.00
_cell.angle_gamma   90.00
#
_symmetry.space_group_name_H-M   'P 1'
#
loop_
_entity.id
_entity.type
_entity.pdbx_description
1 polymer ?
#
loop_
_entity_poly.entity_id
_entity_poly.type
_entity_poly.pdbx_seq_one_letter_code
_entity_poly.pdbx_strand_id
1 'polypeptide(L)' 'MAGRASIPARNSALIAMIADEDTVVGFLMAGVGNVDIRRKTNYLIVDSSTLL' A
#
# COMPACT_ATOMS: atom_id res chain seq x y z
N MET A 1 0.83 -21.23 -0.85
CA MET A 1 1.26 -19.92 -0.32
C MET A 1 2.39 -20.13 0.69
N ALA A 2 3.64 -19.88 0.29
CA ALA A 2 4.83 -20.22 1.08
C ALA A 2 5.14 -19.17 2.17
N GLY A 3 5.27 -19.63 3.42
CA GLY A 3 6.35 -19.26 4.37
C GLY A 3 6.67 -17.79 4.66
N ARG A 4 5.77 -16.82 4.48
CA ARG A 4 6.08 -15.42 4.81
C ARG A 4 6.05 -15.21 6.32
N ALA A 5 7.15 -14.68 6.87
CA ALA A 5 7.21 -14.26 8.26
C ALA A 5 6.03 -13.34 8.59
N SER A 6 5.32 -13.64 9.68
CA SER A 6 4.26 -12.75 10.18
C SER A 6 4.90 -11.41 10.52
N ILE A 7 4.42 -10.35 9.86
CA ILE A 7 4.88 -8.99 10.14
C ILE A 7 4.29 -8.63 11.50
N PRO A 8 5.11 -8.32 12.53
CA PRO A 8 4.59 -7.95 13.83
C PRO A 8 3.78 -6.65 13.70
N ALA A 9 2.46 -6.78 13.69
CA ALA A 9 1.53 -5.67 13.62
C ALA A 9 1.49 -4.98 14.99
N ARG A 10 2.27 -3.91 15.15
CA ARG A 10 2.01 -2.92 16.20
C ARG A 10 0.74 -2.17 15.79
N ASN A 11 -0.13 -1.84 16.74
CA ASN A 11 -1.44 -1.23 16.47
C ASN A 11 -1.37 0.12 15.69
N SER A 12 -0.17 0.68 15.50
CA SER A 12 0.13 1.91 14.78
C SER A 12 0.99 1.71 13.52
N ALA A 13 1.23 0.47 13.10
CA ALA A 13 2.02 0.18 11.91
C ALA A 13 1.11 0.20 10.67
N LEU A 14 1.46 1.02 9.68
CA LEU A 14 0.78 1.08 8.38
C LEU A 14 1.59 0.31 7.34
N ILE A 15 0.91 -0.35 6.41
CA ILE A 15 1.53 -0.94 5.22
C ILE A 15 1.59 0.14 4.15
N ALA A 16 2.76 0.35 3.55
CA ALA A 16 2.93 1.23 2.40
C ALA A 16 3.04 0.43 1.10
N MET A 17 2.52 0.96 0.00
CA MET A 17 2.39 0.24 -1.27
C MET A 17 2.91 1.05 -2.45
N ILE A 18 3.71 0.41 -3.31
CA ILE A 18 4.15 0.97 -4.59
C ILE A 18 3.84 -0.10 -5.62
N ALA A 19 2.83 0.15 -6.45
CA ALA A 19 2.35 -0.82 -7.41
C ALA A 19 1.58 -0.13 -8.54
N ASP A 20 1.18 -0.90 -9.55
CA ASP A 20 0.26 -0.46 -10.59
C ASP A 20 -1.16 -0.25 -10.03
N GLU A 21 -2.02 0.37 -10.84
CA GLU A 21 -3.37 0.76 -10.43
C GLU A 21 -4.19 -0.44 -9.96
N ASP A 22 -4.20 -1.53 -10.72
CA ASP A 22 -5.00 -2.71 -10.42
C ASP A 22 -4.59 -3.36 -9.08
N THR A 23 -3.29 -3.43 -8.79
CA THR A 23 -2.80 -3.95 -7.51
C THR A 23 -3.19 -3.01 -6.36
N VAL A 24 -3.02 -1.69 -6.53
CA VAL A 24 -3.41 -0.71 -5.51
C VAL A 24 -4.90 -0.80 -5.21
N VAL A 25 -5.76 -0.87 -6.23
CA VAL A 25 -7.21 -1.01 -6.08
C VAL A 25 -7.57 -2.25 -5.26
N GLY A 26 -6.95 -3.40 -5.55
CA GLY A 26 -7.18 -4.63 -4.78
C GLY A 26 -6.84 -4.48 -3.28
N PHE A 27 -5.74 -3.81 -2.95
CA PHE A 27 -5.37 -3.58 -1.56
C PHE A 27 -6.23 -2.51 -0.86
N LEU A 28 -6.69 -1.50 -1.59
CA LEU A 28 -7.67 -0.56 -1.07
C LEU A 28 -8.98 -1.27 -0.72
N MET A 29 -9.45 -2.19 -1.57
CA MET A 29 -10.61 -3.04 -1.29
C MET A 29 -10.40 -3.95 -0.07
N ALA A 30 -9.16 -4.38 0.18
CA ALA A 30 -8.80 -5.18 1.35
C ALA A 30 -8.68 -4.36 2.66
N GLY A 31 -8.90 -3.04 2.63
CA GLY A 31 -8.86 -2.17 3.81
C GLY A 31 -7.47 -1.72 4.25
N VAL A 32 -6.45 -1.84 3.38
CA VAL A 32 -5.07 -1.43 3.68
C VAL A 32 -4.82 0.06 3.45
N GLY A 33 -5.72 0.74 2.74
CA GLY A 33 -5.60 2.16 2.41
C GLY A 33 -5.71 3.07 3.64
N ASN A 34 -4.79 4.03 3.76
CA ASN A 34 -4.79 5.06 4.78
C ASN A 34 -4.44 6.43 4.20
N VAL A 35 -5.13 7.47 4.69
CA VAL A 35 -4.83 8.87 4.42
C VAL A 35 -4.48 9.57 5.73
N ASP A 36 -3.26 10.09 5.83
CA ASP A 36 -2.80 10.82 7.02
C ASP A 36 -3.48 12.20 7.12
N ILE A 37 -3.38 12.87 8.27
CA ILE A 37 -3.93 14.20 8.56
C ILE A 37 -3.44 15.25 7.55
N ARG A 38 -2.25 15.04 6.97
CA ARG A 38 -1.66 15.87 5.91
C ARG A 38 -2.19 15.56 4.51
N ARG A 39 -3.24 14.74 4.39
CA ARG A 39 -3.81 14.23 3.12
C ARG A 39 -2.81 13.46 2.26
N LYS A 40 -1.86 12.76 2.89
CA LYS A 40 -0.92 11.87 2.19
C LYS A 40 -1.43 10.44 2.25
N THR A 41 -1.47 9.78 1.10
CA THR A 41 -1.78 8.35 0.97
C THR A 41 -0.59 7.50 1.35
N ASN A 42 -0.85 6.29 1.84
CA ASN A 42 0.17 5.25 2.06
C ASN A 42 0.49 4.43 0.79
N TYR A 43 0.03 4.87 -0.38
CA TYR A 43 0.30 4.21 -1.64
C TYR A 43 0.73 5.20 -2.72
N LEU A 44 1.55 4.70 -3.66
CA LEU A 44 1.96 5.37 -4.87
C LEU A 44 1.61 4.46 -6.05
N ILE A 45 0.77 4.96 -6.96
CA ILE A 45 0.48 4.29 -8.23
C ILE A 45 1.65 4.56 -9.16
N VAL A 46 2.22 3.50 -9.73
CA VAL A 46 3.29 3.56 -10.71
C VAL A 46 2.71 3.31 -12.09
N ASP A 47 2.84 4.31 -12.95
CA ASP A 47 2.63 4.20 -14.39
C ASP A 47 3.98 4.19 -15.14
N SER A 48 3.96 3.86 -16.43
CA SER A 48 5.11 3.88 -17.36
C SER A 48 5.82 5.24 -17.36
N SER A 49 5.08 6.32 -17.11
CA SER A 49 5.57 7.69 -17.07
C SER A 49 6.27 8.05 -15.74
N THR A 50 6.23 7.19 -14.72
CA THR A 50 6.77 7.49 -13.37
C THR A 50 8.30 7.44 -13.34
N LEU A 51 8.93 6.79 -14.32
CA LEU A 51 10.38 6.60 -14.42
C LEU A 51 11.04 7.56 -15.41
N LEU A 52 10.27 8.43 -16.06
CA LEU A 52 10.73 9.43 -17.05
C LEU A 52 10.65 10.84 -16.47
#